data_AF-A0A8J7A3N4-F1
#
_entry.id   AF-A0A8J7A3N4-F1
#
_cell.length_a   1.000
_cell.length_b   1.000
_cell.length_c   1.000
_cell.angle_alpha   90.00
_cell.angle_beta   90.00
_cell.angle_gamma   90.00
#
_symmetry.space_group_name_H-M   'P 1'
#
loop_
_entity.id
_entity.type
_entity.pdbx_description
1 polymer ?
#
loop_
_entity_poly.entity_id
_entity_poly.type
_entity_poly.pdbx_seq_one_letter_code
_entity_poly.pdbx_strand_id
1 'polypeptide(L)'
;MSAVIDCKITNISELLHHWVARQVTQDAVIWLNETREQINSGANARVFFSTFSRVPRHTGKNQLELTTQDLKAASEMRLGWCFKHWSVDQAARTLLVLTLAQANSEKYLSALEKVFTAADVGELVALYQALPLLPYPKKFLKLATQGVRSNMTAVFNAVALLNPYPAEYFDTLAWNQMVLKALFVGSPLHLIQGLDLRANPELARMLIDYAHERRSANRVISAEIWPLVEQFADAAILDDLQRAIALPQPT
;
A
#
# COMPACT_ATOMS: atom_id res chain seq x y z
N MET A 1 11.45 -15.90 -31.68
CA MET A 1 11.17 -14.57 -32.25
C MET A 1 10.31 -13.82 -31.25
N SER A 2 10.95 -13.16 -30.28
CA SER A 2 10.27 -12.32 -29.30
C SER A 2 10.17 -10.93 -29.90
N ALA A 3 8.97 -10.52 -30.28
CA ALA A 3 8.70 -9.13 -30.65
C ALA A 3 8.84 -8.30 -29.37
N VAL A 4 10.02 -7.73 -29.18
CA VAL A 4 10.23 -6.62 -28.26
C VAL A 4 9.37 -5.47 -28.80
N ILE A 5 8.14 -5.37 -28.31
CA ILE A 5 7.35 -4.16 -28.46
C ILE A 5 8.05 -3.14 -27.58
N ASP A 6 8.96 -2.39 -28.21
CA ASP A 6 9.58 -1.18 -27.67
C ASP A 6 8.51 -0.07 -27.69
N CYS A 7 7.40 -0.29 -26.98
CA CYS A 7 6.49 0.78 -26.64
C CYS A 7 7.24 1.61 -25.60
N LYS A 8 7.60 2.85 -25.93
CA LYS A 8 8.02 3.82 -24.93
C LYS A 8 6.84 4.04 -23.99
N ILE A 9 6.74 3.24 -22.93
CA ILE A 9 5.75 3.41 -21.88
C ILE A 9 6.07 4.72 -21.18
N THR A 10 5.20 5.71 -21.32
CA THR A 10 5.46 7.10 -20.88
C THR A 10 4.83 7.43 -19.54
N ASN A 11 3.88 6.62 -19.07
CA ASN A 11 3.17 6.86 -17.81
C ASN A 11 2.74 5.55 -17.12
N ILE A 12 2.36 5.68 -15.85
CA ILE A 12 1.99 4.56 -14.97
C ILE A 12 0.76 3.80 -15.50
N SER A 13 -0.20 4.48 -16.11
CA SER A 13 -1.40 3.82 -16.65
C SER A 13 -1.06 2.91 -17.84
N GLU A 14 -0.16 3.33 -18.72
CA GLU A 14 0.37 2.49 -19.81
C GLU A 14 1.15 1.30 -19.26
N LEU A 15 1.94 1.49 -18.20
CA LEU A 15 2.72 0.44 -17.57
C LEU A 15 1.82 -0.66 -16.98
N LEU A 16 0.83 -0.26 -16.17
CA LEU A 16 -0.15 -1.18 -15.59
C LEU A 16 -0.94 -1.91 -16.67
N HIS A 17 -1.35 -1.20 -17.72
CA HIS A 17 -2.05 -1.80 -18.85
C HIS A 17 -1.20 -2.87 -19.53
N HIS A 18 0.06 -2.56 -19.83
CA HIS A 18 1.00 -3.51 -20.43
C HIS A 18 1.17 -4.77 -19.59
N TRP A 19 1.32 -4.65 -18.27
CA TRP A 19 1.47 -5.79 -17.38
C TRP A 19 0.25 -6.68 -17.32
N VAL A 20 -0.95 -6.07 -17.21
CA VAL A 20 -2.21 -6.81 -17.19
C VAL A 20 -2.42 -7.50 -18.53
N ALA A 21 -2.23 -6.80 -19.65
CA ALA A 21 -2.49 -7.32 -20.99
C ALA A 21 -1.63 -8.56 -21.34
N ARG A 22 -0.42 -8.67 -20.77
CA ARG A 22 0.46 -9.83 -20.95
C ARG A 22 0.01 -11.09 -20.20
N GLN A 23 -0.93 -10.96 -19.25
CA GLN A 23 -1.24 -12.01 -18.28
C GLN A 23 -2.73 -12.42 -18.28
N VAL A 24 -3.54 -11.83 -19.16
CA VAL A 24 -4.98 -12.12 -19.28
C VAL A 24 -5.33 -12.52 -20.70
N THR A 25 -6.55 -13.03 -20.90
CA THR A 25 -7.04 -13.41 -22.22
C THR A 25 -7.28 -12.18 -23.11
N GLN A 26 -7.30 -12.37 -24.43
CA GLN A 26 -7.59 -11.28 -25.37
C GLN A 26 -8.96 -10.63 -25.08
N ASP A 27 -9.98 -11.42 -24.75
CA ASP A 27 -11.31 -10.93 -24.37
C ASP A 27 -11.26 -10.03 -23.12
N ALA A 28 -10.42 -10.37 -22.14
CA ALA A 28 -10.23 -9.55 -20.95
C ALA A 28 -9.51 -8.23 -21.27
N VAL A 29 -8.55 -8.23 -22.20
CA VAL A 29 -7.90 -7.00 -22.70
C VAL A 29 -8.90 -6.10 -23.41
N ILE A 30 -9.73 -6.66 -24.31
CA ILE A 30 -10.78 -5.92 -25.02
C ILE A 30 -11.74 -5.29 -24.01
N TRP A 31 -12.26 -6.09 -23.07
CA TRP A 31 -13.16 -5.60 -22.01
C TRP A 31 -12.53 -4.47 -21.17
N LEU A 32 -11.26 -4.61 -20.80
CA LEU A 32 -10.54 -3.60 -20.02
C LEU A 32 -10.39 -2.29 -20.80
N ASN A 33 -10.08 -2.36 -22.10
CA ASN A 33 -9.95 -1.18 -22.96
C ASN A 33 -11.29 -0.47 -23.14
N GLU A 34 -12.36 -1.21 -23.47
CA GLU A 34 -13.71 -0.65 -23.61
C GLU A 34 -14.19 0.00 -22.30
N THR A 35 -13.92 -0.65 -21.16
CA THR A 35 -14.27 -0.11 -19.83
C THR A 35 -13.54 1.21 -19.57
N ARG A 36 -12.25 1.29 -19.90
CA ARG A 36 -11.46 2.51 -19.74
C ARG A 36 -11.95 3.64 -20.63
N GLU A 37 -12.31 3.34 -21.88
CA GLU A 37 -12.91 4.32 -22.79
C GLU A 37 -14.22 4.85 -22.25
N GLN A 38 -15.12 3.98 -21.78
CA GLN A 38 -16.39 4.40 -21.16
C GLN A 38 -16.16 5.33 -19.96
N ILE A 39 -15.22 4.98 -19.07
CA ILE A 39 -14.87 5.80 -17.91
C ILE A 39 -14.32 7.17 -18.36
N ASN A 40 -13.40 7.20 -19.33
CA ASN A 40 -12.83 8.43 -19.89
C ASN A 40 -13.88 9.33 -20.56
N SER A 41 -14.87 8.75 -21.24
CA SER A 41 -15.98 9.47 -21.86
C SER A 41 -17.02 9.99 -20.85
N GLY A 42 -16.76 9.86 -19.55
CA GLY A 42 -17.62 10.41 -18.50
C GLY A 42 -18.76 9.48 -18.09
N ALA A 43 -18.57 8.17 -18.16
CA ALA A 43 -19.52 7.21 -17.59
C ALA A 43 -19.85 7.58 -16.14
N ASN A 44 -21.12 7.41 -15.76
CA ASN A 44 -21.56 7.72 -14.42
C ASN A 44 -20.91 6.79 -13.37
N ALA A 45 -20.90 7.23 -12.11
CA ALA A 45 -20.26 6.50 -11.02
C ALA A 45 -20.76 5.04 -10.89
N ARG A 46 -22.03 4.77 -11.23
CA ARG A 46 -22.61 3.41 -11.19
C ARG A 46 -21.92 2.44 -12.15
N VAL A 47 -21.56 2.89 -13.35
CA VAL A 47 -20.81 2.09 -14.32
C VAL A 47 -19.41 1.80 -13.78
N PHE A 48 -18.74 2.80 -13.19
CA PHE A 48 -17.44 2.59 -12.54
C PHE A 48 -17.52 1.56 -11.40
N PHE A 49 -18.46 1.69 -10.46
CA PHE A 49 -18.60 0.72 -9.36
C PHE A 49 -18.82 -0.70 -9.87
N SER A 50 -19.77 -0.87 -10.80
CA SER A 50 -20.10 -2.17 -11.37
C SER A 50 -18.90 -2.82 -12.07
N THR A 51 -18.13 -2.05 -12.83
CA THR A 51 -16.96 -2.56 -13.55
C THR A 51 -15.80 -2.84 -12.61
N PHE A 52 -15.54 -1.97 -11.63
CA PHE A 52 -14.50 -2.14 -10.61
C PHE A 52 -14.67 -3.44 -9.81
N SER A 53 -15.91 -3.75 -9.40
CA SER A 53 -16.23 -5.00 -8.71
C SER A 53 -16.15 -6.24 -9.60
N ARG A 54 -16.33 -6.08 -10.91
CA ARG A 54 -16.28 -7.19 -11.87
C ARG A 54 -14.88 -7.51 -12.38
N VAL A 55 -13.87 -6.66 -12.13
CA VAL A 55 -12.48 -6.86 -12.61
C VAL A 55 -11.99 -8.30 -12.43
N PRO A 56 -12.09 -8.94 -11.24
CA PRO A 56 -11.55 -10.29 -11.06
C PRO A 56 -12.22 -11.36 -11.92
N ARG A 57 -13.47 -11.14 -12.37
CA ARG A 57 -14.18 -12.07 -13.27
C ARG A 57 -13.60 -12.06 -14.68
N HIS A 58 -12.94 -10.98 -15.07
CA HIS A 58 -12.32 -10.82 -16.39
C HIS A 58 -10.82 -11.10 -16.32
N THR A 59 -10.12 -10.61 -15.28
CA THR A 59 -8.66 -10.69 -15.20
C THR A 59 -8.14 -11.89 -14.41
N GLY A 60 -9.00 -12.51 -13.59
CA GLY A 60 -8.55 -13.43 -12.54
C GLY A 60 -7.78 -12.72 -11.42
N LYS A 61 -7.31 -13.50 -10.44
CA LYS A 61 -6.58 -13.04 -9.25
C LYS A 61 -5.19 -13.67 -9.12
N ASN A 62 -4.61 -14.12 -10.22
CA ASN A 62 -3.27 -14.69 -10.22
C ASN A 62 -2.25 -13.65 -9.75
N GLN A 63 -1.14 -14.12 -9.19
CA GLN A 63 0.00 -13.27 -8.87
C GLN A 63 0.44 -12.51 -10.12
N LEU A 64 0.75 -11.22 -9.98
CA LEU A 64 1.25 -10.40 -11.06
C LEU A 64 2.72 -10.74 -11.29
N GLU A 65 3.02 -11.39 -12.42
CA GLU A 65 4.37 -11.79 -12.80
C GLU A 65 5.09 -10.61 -13.46
N LEU A 66 6.12 -10.08 -12.80
CA LEU A 66 6.89 -8.93 -13.25
C LEU A 66 8.35 -9.30 -13.49
N THR A 67 8.90 -8.82 -14.61
CA THR A 67 10.32 -8.97 -14.92
C THR A 67 11.16 -7.93 -14.16
N THR A 68 12.48 -8.14 -14.09
CA THR A 68 13.40 -7.13 -13.54
C THR A 68 13.31 -5.79 -14.29
N GLN A 69 13.04 -5.83 -15.60
CA GLN A 69 12.83 -4.62 -16.40
C GLN A 69 11.54 -3.90 -16.02
N ASP A 70 10.46 -4.63 -15.75
CA ASP A 70 9.19 -4.07 -15.28
C ASP A 70 9.38 -3.34 -13.94
N LEU A 71 10.06 -3.98 -12.98
CA LEU A 71 10.37 -3.38 -11.68
C LEU A 71 11.24 -2.12 -11.80
N LYS A 72 12.22 -2.14 -12.71
CA LYS A 72 13.07 -0.99 -12.99
C LYS A 72 12.25 0.18 -13.56
N ALA A 73 11.45 -0.06 -14.60
CA ALA A 73 10.60 0.96 -15.23
C ALA A 73 9.65 1.59 -14.20
N ALA A 74 9.08 0.78 -13.31
CA ALA A 74 8.19 1.28 -12.28
C ALA A 74 8.92 2.17 -11.25
N SER A 75 10.13 1.79 -10.85
CA SER A 75 10.95 2.59 -9.93
C SER A 75 11.39 3.94 -10.51
N GLU A 76 11.58 4.01 -11.83
CA GLU A 76 11.89 5.25 -12.57
C GLU A 76 10.67 6.18 -12.64
N MET A 77 9.45 5.61 -12.72
CA MET A 77 8.21 6.41 -12.74
C MET A 77 7.75 6.87 -11.36
N ARG A 78 7.91 6.04 -10.32
CA ARG A 78 7.54 6.37 -8.95
C ARG A 78 8.47 5.70 -7.95
N LEU A 79 9.38 6.49 -7.40
CA LEU A 79 10.28 6.05 -6.35
C LEU A 79 9.51 5.46 -5.15
N GLY A 80 9.99 4.33 -4.63
CA GLY A 80 9.40 3.65 -3.46
C GLY A 80 8.16 2.82 -3.76
N TRP A 81 7.55 2.92 -4.94
CA TRP A 81 6.38 2.09 -5.23
C TRP A 81 6.75 0.62 -5.47
N CYS A 82 6.04 -0.31 -4.82
CA CYS A 82 6.35 -1.75 -4.85
C CYS A 82 5.12 -2.60 -5.22
N PHE A 83 5.36 -3.61 -6.07
CA PHE A 83 4.34 -4.44 -6.71
C PHE A 83 4.51 -5.93 -6.49
N LYS A 84 5.55 -6.32 -5.76
CA LYS A 84 6.02 -7.71 -5.67
C LYS A 84 4.94 -8.71 -5.25
N HIS A 85 3.91 -8.23 -4.55
CA HIS A 85 2.82 -9.04 -4.01
C HIS A 85 1.45 -8.69 -4.61
N TRP A 86 1.42 -7.97 -5.72
CA TRP A 86 0.16 -7.61 -6.36
C TRP A 86 -0.41 -8.79 -7.15
N SER A 87 -1.72 -8.88 -7.22
CA SER A 87 -2.43 -9.73 -8.18
C SER A 87 -2.79 -8.95 -9.44
N VAL A 88 -3.10 -9.68 -10.52
CA VAL A 88 -3.51 -9.08 -11.80
C VAL A 88 -4.76 -8.20 -11.65
N ASP A 89 -5.75 -8.60 -10.84
CA ASP A 89 -6.94 -7.77 -10.60
C ASP A 89 -6.64 -6.49 -9.81
N GLN A 90 -5.65 -6.50 -8.91
CA GLN A 90 -5.23 -5.29 -8.20
C GLN A 90 -4.62 -4.28 -9.18
N ALA A 91 -3.71 -4.73 -10.06
CA ALA A 91 -3.14 -3.87 -11.11
C ALA A 91 -4.22 -3.30 -12.04
N ALA A 92 -5.17 -4.14 -12.48
CA ALA A 92 -6.28 -3.71 -13.32
C ALA A 92 -7.23 -2.72 -12.61
N ARG A 93 -7.55 -2.94 -11.34
CA ARG A 93 -8.33 -1.99 -10.52
C ARG A 93 -7.63 -0.65 -10.36
N THR A 94 -6.33 -0.66 -10.06
CA THR A 94 -5.54 0.57 -9.98
C THR A 94 -5.54 1.32 -11.31
N LEU A 95 -5.42 0.62 -12.43
CA LEU A 95 -5.54 1.22 -13.76
C LEU A 95 -6.91 1.88 -13.99
N LEU A 96 -8.01 1.25 -13.59
CA LEU A 96 -9.34 1.85 -13.69
C LEU A 96 -9.47 3.11 -12.82
N VAL A 97 -8.92 3.09 -11.61
CA VAL A 97 -8.90 4.28 -10.73
C VAL A 97 -8.11 5.43 -11.35
N LEU A 98 -6.98 5.14 -11.98
CA LEU A 98 -6.17 6.15 -12.69
C LEU A 98 -6.85 6.68 -13.96
N THR A 99 -7.78 5.91 -14.53
CA THR A 99 -8.57 6.29 -15.70
C THR A 99 -9.73 7.24 -15.35
N LEU A 100 -10.16 7.31 -14.08
CA LEU A 100 -11.20 8.28 -13.69
C LEU A 100 -10.77 9.71 -14.02
N ALA A 101 -11.68 10.50 -14.61
CA ALA A 101 -11.41 11.87 -15.03
C ALA A 101 -10.93 12.72 -13.84
N GLN A 102 -9.69 13.22 -13.95
CA GLN A 102 -9.01 13.94 -12.87
C GLN A 102 -9.17 15.46 -12.97
N ALA A 103 -9.70 15.96 -14.10
CA ALA A 103 -9.78 17.40 -14.40
C ALA A 103 -10.62 18.22 -13.39
N ASN A 104 -11.55 17.57 -12.68
CA ASN A 104 -12.29 18.17 -11.57
C ASN A 104 -12.01 17.40 -10.28
N SER A 105 -11.17 17.97 -9.42
CA SER A 105 -10.73 17.32 -8.18
C SER A 105 -11.89 16.98 -7.23
N GLU A 106 -12.94 17.80 -7.15
CA GLU A 106 -14.07 17.54 -6.25
C GLU A 106 -14.90 16.35 -6.72
N LYS A 107 -15.21 16.28 -8.02
CA LYS A 107 -15.91 15.14 -8.60
C LYS A 107 -15.09 13.86 -8.48
N TYR A 108 -13.79 13.95 -8.73
CA TYR A 108 -12.86 12.83 -8.59
C TYR A 108 -12.82 12.29 -7.15
N LEU A 109 -12.62 13.17 -6.17
CA LEU A 109 -12.58 12.80 -4.75
C LEU A 109 -13.93 12.24 -4.28
N SER A 110 -15.04 12.88 -4.64
CA SER A 110 -16.39 12.40 -4.26
C SER A 110 -16.71 11.04 -4.88
N ALA A 111 -16.27 10.77 -6.11
CA ALA A 111 -16.41 9.46 -6.72
C ALA A 111 -15.61 8.42 -5.94
N LEU A 112 -14.32 8.67 -5.67
CA LEU A 112 -13.47 7.73 -4.94
C LEU A 112 -13.92 7.48 -3.50
N GLU A 113 -14.30 8.52 -2.75
CA GLU A 113 -14.83 8.35 -1.39
C GLU A 113 -16.01 7.38 -1.34
N LYS A 114 -16.90 7.43 -2.34
CA LYS A 114 -18.00 6.46 -2.47
C LYS A 114 -17.50 5.05 -2.77
N VAL A 115 -16.43 4.89 -3.57
CA VAL A 115 -15.82 3.57 -3.84
C VAL A 115 -15.23 3.02 -2.56
N PHE A 116 -14.41 3.79 -1.85
CA PHE A 116 -13.85 3.39 -0.56
C PHE A 116 -14.92 3.00 0.45
N THR A 117 -16.05 3.71 0.49
CA THR A 117 -17.13 3.43 1.44
C THR A 117 -17.86 2.13 1.13
N ALA A 118 -18.03 1.79 -0.15
CA ALA A 118 -18.78 0.60 -0.58
C ALA A 118 -17.89 -0.62 -0.87
N ALA A 119 -16.57 -0.46 -0.83
CA ALA A 119 -15.61 -1.46 -1.27
C ALA A 119 -15.55 -2.68 -0.34
N ASP A 120 -15.44 -3.86 -0.94
CA ASP A 120 -15.04 -5.07 -0.23
C ASP A 120 -13.55 -5.04 0.17
N VAL A 121 -13.09 -6.05 0.92
CA VAL A 121 -11.71 -6.10 1.40
C VAL A 121 -10.68 -6.09 0.26
N GLY A 122 -10.93 -6.82 -0.83
CA GLY A 122 -9.99 -6.90 -1.96
C GLY A 122 -9.95 -5.61 -2.77
N GLU A 123 -11.10 -4.95 -2.89
CA GLU A 123 -11.24 -3.62 -3.47
C GLU A 123 -10.51 -2.57 -2.63
N LEU A 124 -10.69 -2.57 -1.30
CA LEU A 124 -9.97 -1.68 -0.39
C LEU A 124 -8.46 -1.87 -0.48
N VAL A 125 -7.98 -3.12 -0.52
CA VAL A 125 -6.55 -3.40 -0.68
C VAL A 125 -6.01 -2.74 -1.95
N ALA A 126 -6.67 -2.92 -3.10
CA ALA A 126 -6.24 -2.30 -4.35
C ALA A 126 -6.28 -0.76 -4.30
N LEU A 127 -7.32 -0.18 -3.68
CA LEU A 127 -7.47 1.26 -3.52
C LEU A 127 -6.38 1.87 -2.64
N TYR A 128 -6.05 1.24 -1.51
CA TYR A 128 -5.03 1.73 -0.59
C TYR A 128 -3.62 1.57 -1.16
N GLN A 129 -3.35 0.46 -1.86
CA GLN A 129 -2.08 0.25 -2.58
C GLN A 129 -1.88 1.27 -3.72
N ALA A 130 -2.96 1.81 -4.29
CA ALA A 130 -2.90 2.81 -5.35
C ALA A 130 -2.60 4.23 -4.86
N LEU A 131 -2.73 4.53 -3.55
CA LEU A 131 -2.57 5.88 -2.98
C LEU A 131 -1.31 6.65 -3.46
N PRO A 132 -0.11 6.04 -3.57
CA PRO A 132 1.10 6.73 -4.05
C PRO A 132 1.01 7.30 -5.48
N LEU A 133 0.02 6.88 -6.25
CA LEU A 133 -0.15 7.16 -7.68
C LEU A 133 -1.28 8.13 -7.95
N LEU A 134 -2.16 8.31 -6.96
CA LEU A 134 -3.37 9.11 -7.16
C LEU A 134 -3.01 10.60 -7.18
N PRO A 135 -3.66 11.40 -8.05
CA PRO A 135 -3.53 12.84 -8.03
C PRO A 135 -4.06 13.40 -6.70
N TYR A 136 -3.58 14.58 -6.30
CA TYR A 136 -3.99 15.24 -5.05
C TYR A 136 -3.72 14.40 -3.78
N PRO A 137 -2.51 13.84 -3.60
CA PRO A 137 -2.24 12.85 -2.55
C PRO A 137 -2.64 13.34 -1.15
N LYS A 138 -2.37 14.61 -0.80
CA LYS A 138 -2.77 15.21 0.49
C LYS A 138 -4.26 15.12 0.81
N LYS A 139 -5.14 15.05 -0.20
CA LYS A 139 -6.60 14.94 -0.02
C LYS A 139 -7.02 13.56 0.49
N PHE A 140 -6.18 12.53 0.33
CA PHE A 140 -6.46 11.17 0.77
C PHE A 140 -6.00 10.86 2.20
N LEU A 141 -5.43 11.84 2.92
CA LEU A 141 -4.91 11.62 4.28
C LEU A 141 -5.98 11.04 5.23
N LYS A 142 -7.22 11.52 5.15
CA LYS A 142 -8.33 10.98 5.97
C LYS A 142 -8.63 9.52 5.64
N LEU A 143 -8.66 9.14 4.37
CA LEU A 143 -8.90 7.75 3.97
C LEU A 143 -7.72 6.86 4.38
N ALA A 144 -6.48 7.29 4.12
CA ALA A 144 -5.29 6.53 4.48
C ALA A 144 -5.20 6.28 6.00
N THR A 145 -5.48 7.30 6.81
CA THR A 145 -5.54 7.18 8.28
C THR A 145 -6.68 6.27 8.75
N GLN A 146 -7.82 6.24 8.05
CA GLN A 146 -8.87 5.24 8.30
C GLN A 146 -8.40 3.81 7.96
N GLY A 147 -7.70 3.64 6.85
CA GLY A 147 -7.16 2.34 6.42
C GLY A 147 -6.23 1.73 7.46
N VAL A 148 -5.29 2.50 8.00
CA VAL A 148 -4.43 2.02 9.10
C VAL A 148 -5.18 1.84 10.42
N ARG A 149 -6.38 2.41 10.60
CA ARG A 149 -7.24 2.15 11.76
C ARG A 149 -8.12 0.92 11.60
N SER A 150 -8.20 0.32 10.41
CA SER A 150 -8.96 -0.91 10.15
C SER A 150 -8.52 -2.10 11.02
N ASN A 151 -9.47 -2.90 11.51
CA ASN A 151 -9.19 -4.17 12.20
C ASN A 151 -8.82 -5.30 11.21
N MET A 152 -8.98 -5.08 9.92
CA MET A 152 -8.64 -6.04 8.88
C MET A 152 -7.16 -5.90 8.53
N THR A 153 -6.33 -6.87 8.93
CA THR A 153 -4.88 -6.86 8.69
C THR A 153 -4.52 -6.65 7.21
N ALA A 154 -5.28 -7.22 6.28
CA ALA A 154 -5.06 -7.00 4.85
C ALA A 154 -5.19 -5.52 4.44
N VAL A 155 -6.21 -4.83 4.96
CA VAL A 155 -6.45 -3.40 4.68
C VAL A 155 -5.39 -2.53 5.35
N PHE A 156 -5.03 -2.86 6.60
CA PHE A 156 -3.93 -2.19 7.30
C PHE A 156 -2.62 -2.31 6.49
N ASN A 157 -2.27 -3.53 6.07
CA ASN A 157 -1.03 -3.80 5.34
C ASN A 157 -0.99 -3.12 3.97
N ALA A 158 -2.12 -2.99 3.29
CA ALA A 158 -2.21 -2.28 2.01
C ALA A 158 -1.80 -0.79 2.12
N VAL A 159 -2.00 -0.18 3.29
CA VAL A 159 -1.56 1.19 3.56
C VAL A 159 -0.14 1.23 4.13
N ALA A 160 0.16 0.37 5.10
CA ALA A 160 1.38 0.48 5.92
C ALA A 160 2.63 -0.14 5.27
N LEU A 161 2.47 -1.25 4.55
CA LEU A 161 3.60 -2.04 4.05
C LEU A 161 3.81 -1.79 2.57
N LEU A 162 5.08 -1.72 2.17
CA LEU A 162 5.48 -1.59 0.76
C LEU A 162 4.79 -0.42 0.03
N ASN A 163 4.46 0.62 0.80
CA ASN A 163 3.72 1.77 0.35
C ASN A 163 4.43 3.04 0.86
N PRO A 164 4.90 3.93 -0.03
CA PRO A 164 5.61 5.14 0.38
C PRO A 164 4.67 6.22 0.97
N TYR A 165 3.35 6.09 0.75
CA TYR A 165 2.39 7.14 1.10
C TYR A 165 2.41 7.56 2.58
N PRO A 166 2.43 6.64 3.58
CA PRO A 166 2.48 7.05 4.97
C PRO A 166 3.74 7.84 5.31
N ALA A 167 4.90 7.45 4.76
CA ALA A 167 6.16 8.13 5.02
C ALA A 167 6.13 9.58 4.50
N GLU A 168 5.52 9.80 3.34
CA GLU A 168 5.44 11.10 2.68
C GLU A 168 4.37 12.03 3.27
N TYR A 169 3.24 11.50 3.74
CA TYR A 169 2.05 12.32 4.04
C TYR A 169 1.53 12.24 5.48
N PHE A 170 1.85 11.20 6.26
CA PHE A 170 1.38 11.14 7.65
C PHE A 170 2.13 12.14 8.51
N ASP A 171 1.41 12.82 9.40
CA ASP A 171 2.05 13.53 10.51
C ASP A 171 2.73 12.54 11.47
N THR A 172 3.50 13.06 12.43
CA THR A 172 4.26 12.24 13.37
C THR A 172 3.36 11.32 14.21
N LEU A 173 2.20 11.82 14.64
CA LEU A 173 1.30 11.03 15.47
C LEU A 173 0.68 9.86 14.71
N ALA A 174 0.12 10.10 13.52
CA ALA A 174 -0.45 9.07 12.66
C ALA A 174 0.60 8.04 12.25
N TRP A 175 1.83 8.49 11.97
CA TRP A 175 2.97 7.63 11.70
C TRP A 175 3.29 6.71 12.87
N ASN A 176 3.49 7.26 14.08
CA ASN A 176 3.84 6.50 15.26
C ASN A 176 2.75 5.46 15.62
N GLN A 177 1.48 5.86 15.52
CA GLN A 177 0.34 4.97 15.76
C GLN A 177 0.24 3.84 14.73
N MET A 178 0.57 4.12 13.46
CA MET A 178 0.62 3.08 12.43
C MET A 178 1.73 2.05 12.74
N VAL A 179 2.94 2.51 13.08
CA VAL A 179 4.07 1.62 13.41
C VAL A 179 3.75 0.77 14.64
N LEU A 180 3.23 1.38 15.70
CA LEU A 180 2.82 0.65 16.91
C LEU A 180 1.73 -0.38 16.59
N LYS A 181 0.75 -0.02 15.75
CA LYS A 181 -0.30 -0.96 15.35
C LYS A 181 0.23 -2.12 14.53
N ALA A 182 1.22 -1.93 13.66
CA ALA A 182 1.83 -3.01 12.89
C ALA A 182 2.29 -4.15 13.81
N LEU A 183 2.87 -3.82 14.97
CA LEU A 183 3.25 -4.80 15.99
C LEU A 183 2.05 -5.53 16.60
N PHE A 184 0.96 -4.82 16.88
CA PHE A 184 -0.27 -5.44 17.41
C PHE A 184 -0.92 -6.41 16.43
N VAL A 185 -0.86 -6.14 15.13
CA VAL A 185 -1.40 -7.02 14.09
C VAL A 185 -0.37 -8.00 13.53
N GLY A 186 0.83 -8.09 14.12
CA GLY A 186 1.88 -9.03 13.74
C GLY A 186 2.45 -8.81 12.35
N SER A 187 2.45 -7.56 11.86
CA SER A 187 2.96 -7.20 10.54
C SER A 187 4.44 -6.80 10.59
N PRO A 188 5.24 -7.19 9.58
CA PRO A 188 6.69 -7.00 9.58
C PRO A 188 7.04 -5.51 9.45
N LEU A 189 7.80 -4.98 10.42
CA LEU A 189 8.16 -3.56 10.43
C LEU A 189 9.13 -3.21 9.30
N HIS A 190 10.06 -4.09 8.93
CA HIS A 190 11.03 -3.87 7.86
C HIS A 190 10.41 -3.63 6.48
N LEU A 191 9.11 -3.93 6.28
CA LEU A 191 8.39 -3.61 5.05
C LEU A 191 7.74 -2.22 5.07
N ILE A 192 7.74 -1.50 6.20
CA ILE A 192 7.31 -0.11 6.30
C ILE A 192 8.41 0.77 5.71
N GLN A 193 8.09 1.46 4.61
CA GLN A 193 9.08 2.28 3.92
C GLN A 193 9.37 3.57 4.69
N GLY A 194 10.65 3.93 4.82
CA GLY A 194 11.06 5.13 5.56
C GLY A 194 11.03 4.98 7.08
N LEU A 195 10.96 3.74 7.59
CA LEU A 195 10.91 3.45 9.02
C LEU A 195 12.07 4.10 9.79
N ASP A 196 13.30 3.81 9.40
CA ASP A 196 14.50 4.35 10.06
C ASP A 196 14.60 5.88 9.92
N LEU A 197 14.24 6.41 8.76
CA LEU A 197 14.28 7.85 8.48
C LEU A 197 13.28 8.66 9.31
N ARG A 198 12.14 8.05 9.66
CA ARG A 198 11.07 8.68 10.44
C ARG A 198 11.02 8.20 11.89
N ALA A 199 11.99 7.41 12.32
CA ALA A 199 12.16 7.07 13.72
C ALA A 199 12.32 8.37 14.53
N ASN A 200 11.72 8.42 15.71
CA ASN A 200 11.68 9.62 16.53
C ASN A 200 11.56 9.27 18.02
N PRO A 201 11.90 10.19 18.95
CA PRO A 201 11.91 9.91 20.38
C PRO A 201 10.55 9.44 20.93
N GLU A 202 9.44 9.99 20.43
CA GLU A 202 8.11 9.61 20.90
C GLU A 202 7.73 8.19 20.43
N LEU A 203 8.08 7.82 19.20
CA LEU A 203 7.95 6.46 18.72
C LEU A 203 8.78 5.49 19.57
N ALA A 204 10.05 5.81 19.84
CA ALA A 204 10.91 4.98 20.67
C ALA A 204 10.29 4.73 22.05
N ARG A 205 9.74 5.77 22.70
CA ARG A 205 9.05 5.66 23.98
C ARG A 205 7.82 4.75 23.89
N MET A 206 6.97 4.94 22.87
CA MET A 206 5.81 4.07 22.64
C MET A 206 6.19 2.60 22.44
N LEU A 207 7.31 2.32 21.77
CA LEU A 207 7.82 0.97 21.54
C LEU A 207 8.35 0.32 22.82
N ILE A 208 8.96 1.09 23.71
CA ILE A 208 9.40 0.62 25.04
C ILE A 208 8.19 0.28 25.91
N ASP A 209 7.19 1.16 25.96
CA ASP A 209 5.95 0.91 26.69
C ASP A 209 5.26 -0.37 26.19
N TYR A 210 5.18 -0.54 24.87
CA TYR A 210 4.70 -1.78 24.25
C TYR A 210 5.52 -3.01 24.66
N ALA A 211 6.85 -2.91 24.68
CA ALA A 211 7.72 -4.01 25.08
C ALA A 211 7.49 -4.43 26.55
N HIS A 212 7.33 -3.46 27.45
CA HIS A 212 7.00 -3.70 28.86
C HIS A 212 5.63 -4.37 29.03
N GLU A 213 4.61 -3.89 28.31
CA GLU A 213 3.27 -4.50 28.29
C GLU A 213 3.32 -5.95 27.80
N ARG A 214 4.04 -6.23 26.70
CA ARG A 214 4.18 -7.58 26.17
C ARG A 214 4.92 -8.50 27.14
N ARG A 215 5.99 -8.02 27.77
CA ARG A 215 6.78 -8.76 28.75
C ARG A 215 5.97 -9.12 29.98
N SER A 216 5.21 -8.18 30.54
CA SER A 216 4.35 -8.45 31.71
C SER A 216 3.27 -9.49 31.41
N ALA A 217 2.86 -9.60 30.15
CA ALA A 217 1.96 -10.63 29.64
C ALA A 217 2.66 -11.93 29.16
N ASN A 218 3.98 -12.07 29.36
CA ASN A 218 4.80 -13.19 28.91
C ASN A 218 4.70 -13.49 27.39
N ARG A 219 4.63 -12.42 26.58
CA ARG A 219 4.51 -12.49 25.12
C ARG A 219 5.82 -12.09 24.44
N VAL A 220 6.08 -12.70 23.28
CA VAL A 220 7.25 -12.38 22.45
C VAL A 220 7.18 -10.93 21.94
N ILE A 221 8.35 -10.29 21.91
CA ILE A 221 8.60 -8.94 21.43
C ILE A 221 9.34 -9.05 20.09
N SER A 222 8.92 -8.27 19.08
CA SER A 222 9.63 -8.26 17.80
C SER A 222 11.00 -7.62 17.95
N ALA A 223 12.06 -8.28 17.47
CA ALA A 223 13.41 -7.71 17.46
C ALA A 223 13.53 -6.46 16.57
N GLU A 224 12.59 -6.26 15.64
CA GLU A 224 12.57 -5.11 14.73
C GLU A 224 12.36 -3.76 15.44
N ILE A 225 11.95 -3.77 16.73
CA ILE A 225 11.78 -2.52 17.49
C ILE A 225 13.10 -1.93 17.97
N TRP A 226 14.13 -2.76 18.18
CA TRP A 226 15.36 -2.34 18.87
C TRP A 226 16.17 -1.30 18.10
N PRO A 227 16.36 -1.40 16.76
CA PRO A 227 17.04 -0.36 16.00
C PRO A 227 16.38 1.02 16.14
N LEU A 228 15.04 1.06 16.25
CA LEU A 228 14.28 2.31 16.39
C LEU A 228 14.39 2.92 17.78
N VAL A 229 14.65 2.10 18.78
CA VAL A 229 14.80 2.52 20.17
C VAL A 229 16.23 2.96 20.46
N GLU A 230 17.22 2.20 19.98
CA GLU A 230 18.65 2.47 20.15
C GLU A 230 19.06 3.86 19.66
N GLN A 231 18.47 4.32 18.55
CA GLN A 231 18.74 5.64 17.99
C GLN A 231 18.42 6.81 18.95
N PHE A 232 17.51 6.59 19.91
CA PHE A 232 17.05 7.61 20.86
C PHE A 232 17.29 7.21 22.31
N ALA A 233 18.18 6.24 22.54
CA ALA A 233 18.39 5.70 23.86
C ALA A 233 18.97 6.75 24.82
N ASP A 234 18.22 7.03 25.89
CA ASP A 234 18.75 7.64 27.10
C ASP A 234 19.25 6.56 28.08
N ALA A 235 19.80 6.95 29.23
CA ALA A 235 20.34 6.01 30.21
C ALA A 235 19.32 4.96 30.71
N ALA A 236 18.02 5.28 30.73
CA ALA A 236 16.98 4.34 31.13
C ALA A 236 16.66 3.34 30.01
N ILE A 237 16.65 3.81 28.77
CA ILE A 237 16.45 2.97 27.57
C ILE A 237 17.60 1.97 27.39
N LEU A 238 18.84 2.36 27.69
CA LEU A 238 20.02 1.48 27.59
C LEU A 238 19.96 0.30 28.57
N ASP A 239 19.46 0.49 29.80
CA ASP A 239 19.31 -0.60 30.78
C ASP A 239 18.21 -1.60 30.33
N ASP A 240 17.11 -1.10 29.77
CA ASP A 240 16.06 -1.96 29.21
C ASP A 240 16.54 -2.74 27.96
N LEU A 241 17.32 -2.11 27.08
CA LEU A 241 17.96 -2.77 25.93
C LEU A 241 18.91 -3.88 26.36
N GLN A 242 19.77 -3.63 27.36
CA GLN A 242 20.69 -4.64 27.89
C GLN A 242 19.95 -5.87 28.44
N ARG A 243 18.82 -5.65 29.13
CA ARG A 243 17.99 -6.75 29.64
C ARG A 243 17.27 -7.52 28.54
N ALA A 244 16.92 -6.87 27.44
CA ALA A 244 16.27 -7.51 26.30
C ALA A 244 17.23 -8.39 25.48
N ILE A 245 18.49 -7.95 25.31
CA ILE A 245 19.52 -8.67 24.55
C ILE A 245 20.09 -9.85 25.34
N ALA A 246 20.14 -9.77 26.67
CA ALA A 246 20.75 -10.79 27.54
C ALA A 246 19.96 -12.11 27.65
N LEU A 247 18.78 -12.23 27.03
CA LEU A 247 17.94 -13.42 27.14
C LEU A 247 17.94 -14.25 25.84
N PRO A 248 18.09 -15.58 25.91
CA PRO A 248 17.99 -16.44 24.73
C PRO A 248 16.60 -16.32 24.11
N GLN A 249 16.55 -16.09 22.79
CA GLN A 249 15.32 -16.14 22.01
C GLN A 249 14.69 -17.54 22.19
N PRO A 250 13.39 -17.66 22.52
CA PRO A 250 12.75 -18.95 22.61
C PRO A 250 12.79 -19.62 21.22
N THR A 251 13.27 -20.87 21.19
CA THR A 251 13.32 -21.76 20.02
C THR A 251 11.95 -21.99 19.40
#